data_AF-R9JFQ6-F1
#
_entry.id   AF-R9JFQ6-F1
#
_cell.length_a   1.000
_cell.length_b   1.000
_cell.length_c   1.000
_cell.angle_alpha   90.00
_cell.angle_beta   90.00
_cell.angle_gamma   90.00
#
_symmetry.space_group_name_H-M   'P 1'
#
loop_
_entity.id
_entity.type
_entity.pdbx_description
1 polymer ?
#
loop_
_entity_poly.entity_id
_entity_poly.type
_entity_poly.pdbx_seq_one_letter_code
_entity_poly.pdbx_strand_id
1 'polypeptide(L)'
;MPNEPNAVCAICGQKYYVCHACKSTKTLTPWRVIADTMDCYKIYTVLRHYTNGSMPKETAQKQLKKCILPETFQPHIRSAIDEIMHTGQKAATHIPKTPRKTSKEK
;
A
#
# COMPACT_ATOMS: atom_id res chain seq x y z
N MET A 1 23.60 -19.96 0.42
CA MET A 1 22.74 -19.67 1.59
C MET A 1 21.52 -18.94 1.08
N PRO A 2 20.29 -19.42 1.24
CA PRO A 2 19.12 -18.64 0.89
C PRO A 2 18.98 -17.49 1.90
N ASN A 3 19.09 -16.26 1.42
CA ASN A 3 18.91 -15.06 2.24
C ASN A 3 17.50 -15.07 2.84
N GLU A 4 17.40 -14.95 4.17
CA GLU A 4 16.11 -14.84 4.85
C GLU A 4 15.33 -13.63 4.29
N PRO A 5 14.01 -13.76 4.07
CA PRO A 5 13.21 -12.67 3.56
C PRO A 5 13.26 -11.50 4.54
N ASN A 6 13.63 -10.34 4.02
CA ASN A 6 13.91 -9.16 4.83
C ASN A 6 12.77 -8.13 4.77
N ALA A 7 11.68 -8.38 4.04
CA ALA A 7 10.53 -7.51 3.92
C ALA A 7 9.21 -8.29 3.90
N VAL A 8 8.12 -7.59 4.23
CA VAL A 8 6.75 -8.13 4.23
C VAL A 8 5.86 -7.19 3.43
N CYS A 9 5.10 -7.71 2.47
CA CYS A 9 4.24 -6.89 1.64
C CYS A 9 3.11 -6.28 2.47
N ALA A 10 2.93 -4.96 2.36
CA ALA A 10 1.88 -4.24 3.07
C ALA A 10 0.46 -4.66 2.63
N ILE A 11 0.31 -5.19 1.41
CA ILE A 11 -0.97 -5.60 0.84
C ILE A 11 -1.29 -7.07 1.11
N CYS A 12 -0.44 -7.97 0.62
CA CYS A 12 -0.72 -9.40 0.68
C CYS A 12 -0.13 -10.11 1.90
N GLY A 13 0.78 -9.46 2.65
CA GLY A 13 1.45 -10.05 3.80
C GLY A 13 2.55 -11.07 3.45
N GLN A 14 2.81 -11.30 2.16
CA GLN A 14 3.86 -12.22 1.73
C GLN A 14 5.25 -11.70 2.10
N LYS A 15 6.10 -12.62 2.56
CA LYS A 15 7.51 -12.35 2.86
C LYS A 15 8.30 -12.35 1.56
N TYR A 16 9.13 -11.34 1.34
CA TYR A 16 9.92 -11.21 0.12
C TYR A 16 11.28 -10.55 0.38
N TYR A 17 12.16 -10.60 -0.61
CA TYR A 17 13.48 -10.00 -0.54
C TYR A 17 13.52 -8.63 -1.20
N VAL A 18 14.10 -7.67 -0.49
CA VAL A 18 14.37 -6.33 -0.96
C VAL A 18 15.86 -6.04 -0.86
N CYS A 19 16.40 -5.40 -1.89
CA CYS A 19 17.81 -5.04 -1.92
C CYS A 19 18.17 -4.06 -0.78
N HIS A 20 19.37 -4.19 -0.20
CA HIS A 20 19.81 -3.28 0.87
C HIS A 20 19.83 -1.81 0.41
N ALA A 21 20.23 -1.56 -0.84
CA ALA A 21 20.17 -0.21 -1.43
C ALA A 21 18.73 0.33 -1.43
N CYS A 22 17.74 -0.50 -1.78
CA CYS A 22 16.33 -0.14 -1.82
C CYS A 22 15.79 0.25 -0.43
N LYS A 23 16.33 -0.36 0.64
CA LYS A 23 16.00 -0.01 2.04
C LYS A 23 16.71 1.25 2.53
N SER A 24 17.94 1.49 2.07
CA SER A 24 18.78 2.59 2.55
C SER A 24 18.53 3.92 1.84
N THR A 25 17.83 3.93 0.69
CA THR A 25 17.51 5.16 -0.03
C THR A 25 16.54 6.06 0.75
N LYS A 26 17.02 7.23 1.20
CA LYS A 26 16.22 8.21 1.95
C LYS A 26 15.56 9.29 1.09
N THR A 27 16.02 9.46 -0.15
CA THR A 27 15.56 10.52 -1.07
C THR A 27 14.21 10.20 -1.71
N LEU A 28 14.02 8.95 -2.12
CA LEU A 28 12.77 8.44 -2.68
C LEU A 28 12.53 7.05 -2.11
N THR A 29 11.36 6.82 -1.51
CA THR A 29 10.95 5.50 -1.04
C THR A 29 10.59 4.62 -2.24
N PRO A 30 11.36 3.59 -2.59
CA PRO A 30 11.04 2.74 -3.74
C PRO A 30 9.72 1.99 -3.51
N TRP A 31 8.93 1.74 -4.55
CA TRP A 31 7.71 0.94 -4.40
C TRP A 31 7.98 -0.47 -3.84
N ARG A 32 9.16 -1.03 -4.17
CA ARG A 32 9.60 -2.36 -3.71
C ARG A 32 9.82 -2.48 -2.20
N VAL A 33 9.92 -1.40 -1.41
CA VAL A 33 9.96 -1.54 0.07
C VAL A 33 8.56 -1.65 0.68
N ILE A 34 7.51 -1.40 -0.09
CA ILE A 34 6.11 -1.41 0.37
C ILE A 34 5.41 -2.70 -0.09
N ALA A 35 5.66 -3.10 -1.33
CA ALA A 35 5.00 -4.22 -1.97
C ALA A 35 5.99 -5.13 -2.69
N ASP A 36 5.63 -6.41 -2.77
CA ASP A 36 6.36 -7.46 -3.49
C ASP A 36 6.16 -7.35 -5.01
N THR A 37 4.93 -7.07 -5.44
CA THR A 37 4.53 -6.93 -6.84
C THR A 37 4.02 -5.54 -7.18
N MET A 38 4.04 -5.21 -8.47
CA MET A 38 3.54 -3.92 -8.96
C MET A 38 2.03 -3.78 -8.72
N ASP A 39 1.26 -4.86 -8.82
CA ASP A 39 -0.20 -4.81 -8.59
C ASP A 39 -0.53 -4.58 -7.11
N CYS A 40 0.21 -5.21 -6.19
CA CYS A 40 0.16 -4.85 -4.78
C CYS A 40 0.48 -3.36 -4.57
N TYR A 41 1.49 -2.80 -5.26
CA TYR A 41 1.78 -1.38 -5.13
C TYR A 41 0.67 -0.46 -5.70
N LYS A 42 0.03 -0.84 -6.81
CA LYS A 42 -1.13 -0.11 -7.35
C LYS A 42 -2.28 -0.10 -6.35
N ILE A 43 -2.61 -1.26 -5.77
CA ILE A 43 -3.64 -1.39 -4.73
C ILE A 43 -3.31 -0.48 -3.54
N TYR A 44 -2.07 -0.54 -3.05
CA TYR A 44 -1.60 0.35 -1.98
C TYR A 44 -1.79 1.83 -2.32
N THR A 45 -1.44 2.22 -3.54
CA THR A 45 -1.54 3.61 -4.00
C THR A 45 -3.00 4.05 -4.05
N VAL A 46 -3.90 3.22 -4.59
CA VAL A 46 -5.35 3.50 -4.63
C VAL A 46 -5.92 3.65 -3.23
N LEU A 47 -5.61 2.71 -2.33
CA LEU A 47 -6.04 2.78 -0.93
C LEU A 47 -5.52 4.06 -0.27
N ARG A 48 -4.24 4.38 -0.46
CA ARG A 48 -3.63 5.60 0.10
C ARG A 48 -4.31 6.87 -0.40
N HIS A 49 -4.63 6.96 -1.69
CA HIS A 49 -5.35 8.11 -2.25
C HIS A 49 -6.79 8.19 -1.75
N TYR A 50 -7.46 7.05 -1.63
CA TYR A 50 -8.82 6.96 -1.09
C TYR A 50 -8.87 7.39 0.38
N THR A 51 -8.00 6.82 1.22
CA THR A 51 -7.88 7.17 2.65
C THR A 51 -7.47 8.64 2.86
N ASN A 52 -6.66 9.21 1.97
CA ASN A 52 -6.30 10.63 2.02
C ASN A 52 -7.38 11.57 1.45
N GLY A 53 -8.53 11.04 0.99
CA GLY A 53 -9.61 11.82 0.40
C GLY A 53 -9.27 12.45 -0.97
N SER A 54 -8.16 12.04 -1.58
CA SER A 54 -7.69 12.55 -2.88
C SER A 54 -8.34 11.82 -4.06
N MET A 55 -9.06 10.71 -3.81
CA MET A 55 -9.70 9.89 -4.84
C MET A 55 -11.10 9.48 -4.37
N PRO A 56 -12.14 9.67 -5.20
CA PRO A 56 -13.49 9.22 -4.86
C PRO A 56 -13.61 7.70 -4.96
N LYS A 57 -14.54 7.13 -4.20
CA LYS A 57 -14.79 5.68 -4.11
C LYS A 57 -14.99 5.01 -5.48
N GLU A 58 -15.74 5.64 -6.38
CA GLU A 58 -16.01 5.10 -7.72
C GLU A 58 -14.73 4.94 -8.54
N THR A 59 -13.83 5.92 -8.48
CA THR A 59 -12.53 5.85 -9.17
C THR A 59 -11.65 4.80 -8.52
N ALA A 60 -11.62 4.71 -7.19
CA ALA A 60 -10.87 3.69 -6.47
C ALA A 60 -11.36 2.28 -6.86
N GLN A 61 -12.68 2.07 -6.91
CA GLN A 61 -13.29 0.80 -7.31
C GLN A 61 -12.93 0.42 -8.75
N LYS A 62 -12.98 1.37 -9.70
CA LYS A 62 -12.57 1.14 -11.10
C LYS A 62 -11.10 0.76 -11.21
N GLN A 63 -10.22 1.39 -10.43
CA GLN A 63 -8.78 1.09 -10.43
C GLN A 63 -8.51 -0.29 -9.83
N LEU A 64 -9.17 -0.63 -8.71
CA LEU A 64 -9.05 -1.94 -8.09
C LEU A 64 -9.53 -3.07 -9.01
N LYS A 65 -10.63 -2.87 -9.75
CA LYS A 65 -11.12 -3.84 -10.76
C LYS A 65 -10.16 -4.07 -11.93
N LYS A 66 -9.29 -3.10 -12.24
CA LYS A 66 -8.25 -3.24 -13.28
C LYS A 66 -6.99 -3.93 -12.78
N CYS A 67 -6.82 -4.04 -11.46
CA CYS A 67 -5.65 -4.68 -10.86
C CYS A 67 -5.92 -6.15 -10.60
N ILE A 68 -4.88 -6.98 -10.68
CA ILE A 68 -4.96 -8.36 -10.25
C ILE A 68 -4.92 -8.37 -8.72
N LEU A 69 -6.03 -8.77 -8.10
CA LEU A 69 -6.15 -8.90 -6.65
C LEU A 69 -5.43 -10.17 -6.21
N PRO A 70 -4.45 -10.10 -5.29
CA PRO A 70 -3.82 -11.29 -4.73
C PRO A 70 -4.82 -12.12 -3.92
N GLU A 71 -4.55 -13.42 -3.78
CA GLU A 71 -5.42 -14.35 -3.05
C GLU A 71 -5.42 -14.06 -1.53
N THR A 72 -4.29 -13.59 -1.01
CA THR A 72 -4.12 -13.20 0.39
C THR A 72 -4.06 -11.69 0.55
N PHE A 73 -4.80 -11.17 1.54
CA PHE A 73 -4.72 -9.78 1.97
C PHE A 73 -4.47 -9.70 3.47
N GLN A 74 -3.75 -8.67 3.89
CA GLN A 74 -3.73 -8.30 5.30
C GLN A 74 -5.13 -7.88 5.77
N PRO A 75 -5.50 -8.15 7.04
CA PRO A 75 -6.87 -7.95 7.52
C PRO A 75 -7.35 -6.51 7.37
N HIS A 76 -6.50 -5.52 7.69
CA HIS A 76 -6.82 -4.11 7.55
C HIS A 76 -7.00 -3.68 6.08
N ILE A 77 -6.23 -4.27 5.16
CA ILE A 77 -6.34 -4.01 3.71
C ILE A 77 -7.61 -4.63 3.16
N ARG A 78 -7.94 -5.85 3.59
CA ARG A 78 -9.17 -6.53 3.19
C ARG A 78 -10.40 -5.72 3.58
N SER A 79 -10.46 -5.20 4.81
CA SER A 79 -11.56 -4.33 5.24
C SER A 79 -11.67 -3.06 4.40
N ALA A 80 -10.55 -2.43 4.04
CA ALA A 80 -10.56 -1.22 3.21
C ALA A 80 -10.98 -1.51 1.76
N ILE A 81 -10.55 -2.63 1.18
CA ILE A 81 -10.97 -3.06 -0.16
C ILE A 81 -12.47 -3.39 -0.15
N ASP A 82 -12.95 -4.10 0.87
CA ASP A 82 -14.35 -4.44 1.05
C ASP A 82 -15.20 -3.17 1.18
N GLU A 83 -14.75 -2.18 1.97
CA GLU A 83 -15.40 -0.87 2.08
C GLU A 83 -15.51 -0.16 0.73
N ILE A 84 -14.50 -0.26 -0.14
CA ILE A 84 -14.53 0.35 -1.48
C ILE A 84 -15.41 -0.44 -2.44
N MET A 85 -15.47 -1.78 -2.30
CA MET A 85 -16.22 -2.67 -3.19
C MET A 85 -17.70 -2.78 -2.84
N HIS A 86 -18.05 -2.79 -1.55
CA HIS A 86 -19.43 -2.83 -1.07
C HIS A 86 -20.01 -1.42 -1.02
N THR A 87 -21.02 -1.17 -1.85
CA THR A 87 -21.77 0.09 -1.90
C THR A 87 -22.67 0.23 -0.67
N GLY A 88 -22.12 0.64 0.48
CA GLY A 88 -22.94 0.86 1.68
C GLY A 88 -22.20 1.52 2.83
N GLN A 89 -22.23 2.86 2.84
CA GLN A 89 -22.01 3.78 3.97
C GLN A 89 -20.58 3.98 4.51
N LYS A 90 -20.28 5.26 4.77
CA LYS A 90 -18.99 5.84 5.15
C LYS A 90 -18.65 5.56 6.61
N ALA A 91 -17.38 5.33 6.92
CA ALA A 91 -16.73 5.95 8.09
C ALA A 91 -15.22 6.11 7.87
N ALA A 92 -14.79 7.37 7.75
CA ALA A 92 -13.40 7.76 7.66
C ALA A 92 -12.58 7.18 8.82
N THR A 93 -11.80 6.13 8.58
CA THR A 93 -10.80 5.68 9.56
C THR A 93 -9.57 6.57 9.41
N HIS A 94 -9.53 7.62 10.21
CA HIS A 94 -8.33 8.42 10.48
C HIS A 94 -7.28 7.51 11.12
N ILE A 95 -6.35 6.96 10.33
CA ILE A 95 -5.08 6.42 10.84
C ILE A 95 -4.09 7.58 10.92
N PRO A 96 -3.30 7.73 12.00
CA PRO A 96 -2.46 8.89 12.23
C PRO A 96 -1.47 9.08 11.08
N LYS A 97 -1.51 10.27 10.48
CA LYS A 97 -0.48 10.74 9.55
C LYS A 97 0.83 10.79 10.32
N THR A 98 1.70 9.80 10.18
CA THR A 98 3.08 9.93 10.64
C THR A 98 3.73 11.06 9.84
N PRO A 99 4.33 12.08 10.48
CA PRO A 99 4.87 13.22 9.78
C PRO A 99 6.06 12.77 8.93
N ARG A 100 5.94 12.92 7.62
CA ARG A 100 7.08 12.83 6.71
C ARG A 100 7.96 14.07 6.98
N LYS A 101 8.92 13.95 7.91
CA LYS A 101 9.93 14.99 8.14
C LYS A 101 10.72 15.18 6.85
N THR A 102 10.49 16.30 6.19
CA THR A 102 11.40 16.87 5.19
C THR A 102 12.67 17.28 5.91
N SER A 103 13.73 16.47 5.81
CA SER A 103 15.07 16.91 6.17
C SER A 103 15.60 17.77 5.04
N LYS A 104 15.47 19.08 5.23
CA LYS A 104 16.11 20.15 4.46
C LYS A 104 17.51 20.30 5.05
N GLU A 105 18.54 19.82 4.36
CA GLU A 105 19.93 20.07 4.76
C GLU A 105 20.44 21.27 3.96
N LYS A 106 21.06 22.21 4.68
CA LYS A 106 21.54 23.52 4.26
C LYS A 106 23.05 23.51 4.27
#